data_AF-A0A8X6NUK5-F1
#
_entry.id   AF-A0A8X6NUK5-F1
#
_cell.length_a   1.000
_cell.length_b   1.000
_cell.length_c   1.000
_cell.angle_alpha   90.00
_cell.angle_beta   90.00
_cell.angle_gamma   90.00
#
_symmetry.space_group_name_H-M   'P 1'
#
loop_
_entity.id
_entity.type
_entity.pdbx_description
1 polymer ?
#
loop_
_entity_poly.entity_id
_entity_poly.type
_entity_poly.pdbx_seq_one_letter_code
_entity_poly.pdbx_strand_id
1 'polypeptide(L)'
;MSFFFFFSGEILKESAMKNAHLYNENWWGFANLEEFLSTLDTPPLSSNMYQKEHDNIATAWEKVAENEMYCAATEEKHLAVQAGKVGIPMLTVVVDGCWAKRSYRINYSSLSGAAAIVGIRTKKVLYMAVRNRYCMVCSRAAAVNKLPGKHCCSKNWHGSCSSMEANIIQEGFQNSVAMYGVKYVKVIGDGDSNVYKTMLDSRFYDELQVEKLESQNHLFRNFCLMLRDIVRDSKAGSITLRQCLGKNILRLRKSVISATAHLTKNEVNFDCCFILQKHILNAPYHVFGDHQNCVYSVWSIQRKNNKNWIPDLLESGLLYKIMNVVSNLADNSKNLLFSANNNCVEQFHSIVIKFMGGKRVNFCLRRSYLARCSGAVISHNSESFMSRVHKSMYNTSPGNFVKSTERRENDLIRRKRKMSWPRCRKSLFLENGPNKN
;
A
#
# COMPACT_ATOMS: atom_id res chain seq x y z
N MET A 1 -6.92 -16.94 -60.31
CA MET A 1 -8.10 -17.22 -59.46
C MET A 1 -7.68 -17.01 -58.03
N SER A 2 -7.58 -15.76 -57.57
CA SER A 2 -8.72 -14.93 -57.12
C SER A 2 -9.34 -15.52 -55.86
N PHE A 3 -8.96 -15.01 -54.70
CA PHE A 3 -9.91 -14.62 -53.65
C PHE A 3 -9.30 -13.48 -52.84
N PHE A 4 -9.41 -12.29 -53.43
CA PHE A 4 -9.57 -11.05 -52.67
C PHE A 4 -10.80 -11.25 -51.76
N PHE A 5 -10.58 -11.46 -50.46
CA PHE A 5 -11.63 -11.26 -49.46
C PHE A 5 -11.42 -9.91 -48.81
N PHE A 6 -12.09 -8.91 -49.38
CA PHE A 6 -12.45 -7.69 -48.68
C PHE A 6 -13.44 -8.06 -47.56
N PHE A 7 -12.97 -8.11 -46.31
CA PHE A 7 -13.85 -7.90 -45.15
C PHE A 7 -13.13 -7.01 -44.14
N SER A 8 -13.67 -5.80 -43.95
CA SER A 8 -13.31 -4.83 -42.93
C SER A 8 -13.35 -5.37 -41.48
N GLY A 9 -13.87 -6.57 -41.26
CA GLY A 9 -13.87 -7.29 -39.99
C GLY A 9 -12.65 -8.16 -39.70
N GLU A 10 -11.84 -8.57 -40.69
CA GLU A 10 -10.65 -9.40 -40.46
C GLU A 10 -9.46 -8.57 -39.93
N ILE A 11 -9.30 -7.33 -40.41
CA ILE A 11 -8.28 -6.41 -39.90
C ILE A 11 -8.48 -6.12 -38.41
N LEU A 12 -9.74 -6.04 -37.96
CA LEU A 12 -10.09 -5.89 -36.55
C LEU A 12 -9.76 -7.16 -35.73
N LYS A 13 -9.96 -8.37 -36.30
CA LYS A 13 -9.59 -9.64 -35.65
C LYS A 13 -8.07 -9.83 -35.59
N GLU A 14 -7.35 -9.45 -36.64
CA GLU A 14 -5.90 -9.54 -36.73
C GLU A 14 -5.23 -8.51 -35.82
N SER A 15 -5.75 -7.27 -35.77
CA SER A 15 -5.34 -6.23 -34.82
C SER A 15 -5.68 -6.62 -33.38
N ALA A 16 -6.85 -7.22 -33.13
CA ALA A 16 -7.23 -7.72 -31.81
C ALA A 16 -6.38 -8.91 -31.34
N MET A 17 -5.99 -9.83 -32.24
CA MET A 17 -5.03 -10.91 -31.93
C MET A 17 -3.62 -10.37 -31.67
N LYS A 18 -3.14 -9.44 -32.52
CA LYS A 18 -1.84 -8.77 -32.35
C LYS A 18 -1.76 -7.98 -31.05
N ASN A 19 -2.88 -7.42 -30.59
CA ASN A 19 -2.95 -6.62 -29.37
C ASN A 19 -3.40 -7.40 -28.12
N ALA A 20 -3.86 -8.65 -28.24
CA ALA A 20 -4.37 -9.47 -27.13
C ALA A 20 -3.38 -9.61 -25.96
N HIS A 21 -2.09 -9.68 -26.28
CA HIS A 21 -1.00 -9.78 -25.29
C HIS A 21 -0.69 -8.46 -24.58
N LEU A 22 -1.06 -7.34 -25.20
CA LEU A 22 -0.91 -6.00 -24.64
C LEU A 22 -2.10 -5.61 -23.75
N TYR A 23 -3.22 -6.34 -23.83
CA TYR A 23 -4.43 -6.16 -23.00
C TYR A 23 -4.45 -6.98 -21.71
N ASN A 24 -3.39 -7.74 -21.42
CA ASN A 24 -3.31 -8.57 -20.22
C ASN A 24 -2.43 -7.90 -19.14
N GLU A 25 -2.71 -8.19 -17.87
CA GLU A 25 -1.99 -7.68 -16.70
C GLU A 25 -0.48 -7.93 -16.74
N ASN A 26 -0.02 -8.91 -17.54
CA ASN A 26 1.39 -9.29 -17.66
C ASN A 26 2.19 -8.42 -18.64
N TRP A 27 1.51 -7.54 -19.40
CA TRP A 27 2.03 -6.57 -20.37
C TRP A 27 3.44 -6.83 -20.91
N TRP A 28 3.52 -7.65 -21.96
CA TRP A 28 4.77 -8.11 -22.56
C TRP A 28 5.58 -6.99 -23.22
N GLY A 29 6.90 -7.02 -23.00
CA GLY A 29 7.84 -6.18 -23.73
C GLY A 29 7.96 -6.61 -25.20
N PHE A 30 8.57 -5.75 -26.03
CA PHE A 30 8.77 -6.00 -27.46
C PHE A 30 9.41 -7.37 -27.74
N ALA A 31 10.53 -7.69 -27.09
CA ALA A 31 11.24 -8.95 -27.28
C ALA A 31 10.40 -10.18 -26.93
N ASN A 32 9.65 -10.14 -25.82
CA ASN A 32 8.77 -11.25 -25.42
C ASN A 32 7.62 -11.44 -26.42
N LEU A 33 7.09 -10.36 -26.98
CA LEU A 33 6.05 -10.44 -28.00
C LEU A 33 6.59 -10.97 -29.32
N GLU A 34 7.80 -10.56 -29.71
CA GLU A 34 8.50 -11.07 -30.88
C GLU A 34 8.79 -12.57 -30.76
N GLU A 35 9.28 -13.03 -29.61
CA GLU A 35 9.52 -14.45 -29.31
C GLU A 35 8.21 -15.26 -29.36
N PHE A 36 7.14 -14.74 -28.76
CA PHE A 36 5.84 -15.41 -28.76
C PHE A 36 5.25 -15.52 -30.18
N LEU A 37 5.25 -14.43 -30.95
CA LEU A 37 4.73 -14.44 -32.32
C LEU A 37 5.55 -15.38 -33.21
N SER A 38 6.88 -15.39 -33.05
CA SER A 38 7.77 -16.31 -33.77
C SER A 38 7.49 -17.77 -33.40
N THR A 39 7.18 -18.06 -32.14
CA THR A 39 6.80 -19.41 -31.68
C THR A 39 5.48 -19.89 -32.32
N LEU A 40 4.57 -18.95 -32.61
CA LEU A 40 3.32 -19.22 -33.31
C LEU A 40 3.46 -19.17 -34.84
N ASP A 41 4.69 -19.08 -35.37
CA ASP A 41 4.98 -18.93 -36.80
C ASP A 41 4.22 -17.75 -37.44
N THR A 42 4.04 -16.68 -36.65
CA THR A 42 3.37 -15.44 -37.06
C THR A 42 4.40 -14.32 -37.22
N PRO A 43 4.36 -13.51 -38.30
CA PRO A 43 5.31 -12.43 -38.49
C PRO A 43 5.36 -11.47 -37.29
N PRO A 44 6.55 -11.20 -36.72
CA PRO A 44 6.67 -10.30 -35.58
C PRO A 44 6.36 -8.86 -35.98
N LEU A 45 5.91 -8.07 -35.00
CA LEU A 45 5.66 -6.65 -35.21
C LEU A 45 6.97 -5.89 -35.41
N SER A 46 6.97 -4.90 -36.30
CA SER A 46 8.08 -3.94 -36.35
C SER A 46 8.13 -3.11 -35.07
N SER A 47 9.33 -2.68 -34.66
CA SER A 47 9.51 -1.85 -33.46
C SER A 47 8.65 -0.58 -33.47
N ASN A 48 8.49 0.04 -34.66
CA ASN A 48 7.66 1.23 -34.84
C ASN A 48 6.17 0.92 -34.65
N MET A 49 5.68 -0.19 -35.21
CA MET A 49 4.29 -0.61 -35.04
C MET A 49 4.01 -0.94 -33.56
N TYR A 50 4.92 -1.66 -32.91
CA TYR A 50 4.81 -1.97 -31.48
C TYR A 50 4.72 -0.71 -30.63
N GLN A 51 5.60 0.28 -30.86
CA GLN A 51 5.59 1.51 -30.08
C GLN A 51 4.27 2.29 -30.27
N LYS A 52 3.75 2.33 -31.50
CA LYS A 52 2.46 2.98 -31.80
C LYS A 52 1.31 2.30 -31.06
N GLU A 53 1.21 0.98 -31.15
CA GLU A 53 0.17 0.22 -30.44
C GLU A 53 0.33 0.31 -28.92
N HIS A 54 1.56 0.25 -28.40
CA HIS A 54 1.86 0.47 -26.99
C HIS A 54 1.32 1.83 -26.51
N ASP A 55 1.51 2.90 -27.28
CA ASP A 55 1.07 4.24 -26.88
C ASP A 55 -0.46 4.41 -26.98
N ASN A 56 -1.11 3.73 -27.93
CA ASN A 56 -2.58 3.65 -28.01
C ASN A 56 -3.15 2.98 -26.75
N ILE A 57 -2.55 1.85 -26.34
CA ILE A 57 -2.99 1.07 -25.17
C ILE A 57 -2.70 1.81 -23.88
N ALA A 58 -1.53 2.44 -23.76
CA ALA A 58 -1.18 3.29 -22.64
C ALA A 58 -2.22 4.40 -22.43
N THR A 59 -2.64 5.05 -23.52
CA THR A 59 -3.68 6.10 -23.46
C THR A 59 -5.03 5.55 -23.01
N ALA A 60 -5.40 4.36 -23.48
CA ALA A 60 -6.63 3.70 -23.02
C ALA A 60 -6.57 3.33 -21.54
N TRP A 61 -5.43 2.82 -21.06
CA TRP A 61 -5.24 2.48 -19.64
C TRP A 61 -5.33 3.72 -18.75
N GLU A 62 -4.69 4.83 -19.14
CA GLU A 62 -4.77 6.09 -18.40
C GLU A 62 -6.23 6.56 -18.29
N LYS A 63 -6.97 6.58 -19.41
CA LYS A 63 -8.40 6.96 -19.42
C LYS A 63 -9.29 6.04 -18.57
N VAL A 64 -9.07 4.73 -18.65
CA VAL A 64 -9.86 3.76 -17.85
C VAL A 64 -9.50 3.90 -16.37
N ALA A 65 -8.23 4.08 -16.03
CA ALA A 65 -7.81 4.28 -14.65
C ALA A 65 -8.43 5.53 -14.03
N GLU A 66 -8.47 6.66 -14.76
CA GLU A 66 -9.17 7.87 -14.34
C GLU A 66 -10.65 7.61 -14.04
N ASN A 67 -11.35 6.90 -14.92
CA ASN A 67 -12.75 6.55 -14.72
C ASN A 67 -12.98 5.59 -13.53
N GLU A 68 -12.12 4.58 -13.36
CA GLU A 68 -12.21 3.64 -12.23
C GLU A 68 -11.88 4.33 -10.89
N MET A 69 -10.97 5.31 -10.87
CA MET A 69 -10.72 6.15 -9.68
C MET A 69 -11.91 7.05 -9.37
N TYR A 70 -12.53 7.66 -10.39
CA TYR A 70 -13.75 8.46 -10.22
C TYR A 70 -14.91 7.64 -9.67
N CYS A 71 -15.12 6.42 -10.19
CA CYS A 71 -16.13 5.49 -9.68
C CYS A 71 -15.85 5.11 -8.22
N ALA A 72 -14.60 4.83 -7.87
CA ALA A 72 -14.19 4.52 -6.50
C ALA A 72 -14.42 5.69 -5.53
N ALA A 73 -14.08 6.92 -5.95
CA ALA A 73 -14.30 8.13 -5.15
C ALA A 73 -15.80 8.38 -4.93
N THR A 74 -16.62 8.13 -5.96
CA THR A 74 -18.08 8.25 -5.88
C THR A 74 -18.66 7.22 -4.90
N GLU A 75 -18.20 5.97 -4.94
CA GLU A 75 -18.62 4.93 -3.99
C GLU A 75 -18.26 5.29 -2.54
N GLU A 76 -17.03 5.73 -2.29
CA GLU A 76 -16.57 6.18 -0.97
C GLU A 76 -17.38 7.40 -0.48
N LYS A 77 -17.70 8.32 -1.39
CA LYS A 77 -18.58 9.48 -1.13
C LYS A 77 -19.98 9.06 -0.71
N HIS A 78 -20.62 8.14 -1.43
CA HIS A 78 -21.95 7.63 -1.08
C HIS A 78 -21.96 6.99 0.30
N LEU A 79 -20.95 6.17 0.61
CA LEU A 79 -20.78 5.57 1.92
C LEU A 79 -20.64 6.63 3.02
N ALA A 80 -19.89 7.71 2.76
CA ALA A 80 -19.73 8.80 3.73
C ALA A 80 -21.02 9.60 3.95
N VAL A 81 -21.83 9.83 2.92
CA VAL A 81 -23.15 10.48 3.05
C VAL A 81 -24.10 9.63 3.88
N GLN A 82 -24.14 8.32 3.66
CA GLN A 82 -24.95 7.39 4.46
C GLN A 82 -24.57 7.38 5.95
N ALA A 83 -23.34 7.75 6.29
CA ALA A 83 -22.88 7.87 7.68
C ALA A 83 -23.32 9.17 8.37
N GLY A 84 -24.17 9.99 7.73
CA GLY A 84 -24.92 11.05 8.40
C GLY A 84 -24.20 12.39 8.60
N LYS A 85 -23.20 12.72 7.78
CA LYS A 85 -22.53 14.04 7.86
C LYS A 85 -23.16 15.01 6.86
N VAL A 86 -23.80 16.06 7.36
CA VAL A 86 -24.36 17.16 6.56
C VAL A 86 -23.23 17.97 5.93
N GLY A 87 -23.32 18.27 4.63
CA GLY A 87 -22.34 19.07 3.89
C GLY A 87 -21.46 18.27 2.92
N ILE A 88 -20.27 18.79 2.60
CA ILE A 88 -19.31 18.12 1.70
C ILE A 88 -18.81 16.82 2.36
N PRO A 89 -18.92 15.66 1.70
CA PRO A 89 -18.51 14.39 2.28
C PRO A 89 -17.04 14.37 2.70
N MET A 90 -16.83 14.01 3.97
CA MET A 90 -15.52 13.96 4.62
C MET A 90 -15.00 12.53 4.64
N LEU A 91 -13.85 12.30 4.01
CA LEU A 91 -13.27 10.97 3.85
C LEU A 91 -11.99 10.81 4.68
N THR A 92 -11.78 9.58 5.13
CA THR A 92 -10.49 9.12 5.67
C THR A 92 -9.78 8.34 4.57
N VAL A 93 -8.52 8.70 4.31
CA VAL A 93 -7.73 8.12 3.22
C VAL A 93 -6.43 7.54 3.73
N VAL A 94 -5.91 6.57 3.01
CA VAL A 94 -4.60 5.97 3.21
C VAL A 94 -3.69 6.43 2.06
N VAL A 95 -2.49 6.89 2.38
CA VAL A 95 -1.53 7.40 1.40
C VAL A 95 -0.17 6.74 1.59
N ASP A 96 0.51 6.48 0.48
CA ASP A 96 1.89 5.99 0.47
C ASP A 96 2.49 6.21 -0.94
N GLY A 97 3.81 6.27 -0.99
CA GLY A 97 4.61 6.33 -2.21
C GLY A 97 5.26 5.00 -2.58
N CYS A 98 5.47 4.78 -3.88
CA CYS A 98 6.30 3.70 -4.37
C CYS A 98 7.29 4.19 -5.43
N TRP A 99 8.51 3.67 -5.39
CA TRP A 99 9.57 4.06 -6.31
C TRP A 99 9.93 2.94 -7.27
N ALA A 100 10.26 3.30 -8.51
CA ALA A 100 10.68 2.36 -9.54
C ALA A 100 11.98 1.63 -9.17
N LYS A 101 12.92 2.35 -8.53
CA LYS A 101 14.16 1.78 -7.98
C LYS A 101 14.00 1.58 -6.48
N ARG A 102 14.47 0.44 -5.97
CA ARG A 102 14.55 0.23 -4.52
C ARG A 102 15.74 1.00 -3.95
N SER A 103 15.46 1.94 -3.05
CA SER A 103 16.46 2.64 -2.25
C SER A 103 16.51 2.02 -0.85
N TYR A 104 17.67 1.52 -0.44
CA TYR A 104 17.91 1.09 0.94
C TYR A 104 18.70 2.18 1.66
N ARG A 105 18.08 2.82 2.66
CA ARG A 105 18.63 3.69 3.76
C ARG A 105 19.69 4.78 3.45
N ILE A 106 20.35 4.76 2.30
CA ILE A 106 21.59 5.51 2.01
C ILE A 106 21.56 6.14 0.61
N ASN A 107 20.68 5.70 -0.30
CA ASN A 107 20.68 6.20 -1.68
C ASN A 107 19.26 6.33 -2.27
N TYR A 108 18.66 7.51 -2.11
CA TYR A 108 17.36 7.90 -2.67
C TYR A 108 17.51 8.45 -4.09
N SER A 109 17.83 7.57 -5.05
CA SER A 109 18.14 7.94 -6.44
C SER A 109 17.11 7.48 -7.49
N SER A 110 15.88 7.14 -7.09
CA SER A 110 14.89 6.75 -8.09
C SER A 110 14.53 7.94 -9.00
N LEU A 111 14.59 7.70 -10.31
CA LEU A 111 14.23 8.71 -11.32
C LEU A 111 12.71 8.87 -11.44
N SER A 112 11.97 7.85 -11.05
CA SER A 112 10.50 7.85 -11.06
C SER A 112 9.92 7.31 -9.76
N GLY A 113 8.79 7.88 -9.38
CA GLY A 113 7.94 7.42 -8.28
C GLY A 113 6.47 7.64 -8.62
N ALA A 114 5.63 6.85 -7.99
CA ALA A 114 4.18 7.00 -7.99
C ALA A 114 3.72 7.10 -6.53
N ALA A 115 2.59 7.75 -6.29
CA ALA A 115 1.94 7.72 -4.99
C ALA A 115 0.44 7.63 -5.19
N ALA A 116 -0.24 7.03 -4.23
CA ALA A 116 -1.66 6.76 -4.31
C ALA A 116 -2.40 7.23 -3.05
N ILE A 117 -3.63 7.67 -3.25
CA ILE A 117 -4.61 7.95 -2.22
C ILE A 117 -5.68 6.88 -2.32
N VAL A 118 -5.90 6.13 -1.24
CA VAL A 118 -6.81 4.98 -1.17
C VAL A 118 -7.90 5.23 -0.14
N GLY A 119 -9.16 4.97 -0.48
CA GLY A 119 -10.29 5.14 0.43
C GLY A 119 -10.26 4.11 1.56
N ILE A 120 -10.48 4.52 2.81
CA ILE A 120 -10.40 3.58 3.94
C ILE A 120 -11.53 2.56 3.94
N ARG A 121 -12.71 2.87 3.39
CA ARG A 121 -13.89 1.98 3.46
C ARG A 121 -13.91 1.02 2.29
N THR A 122 -13.80 1.53 1.07
CA THR A 122 -13.79 0.72 -0.17
C THR A 122 -12.47 0.01 -0.41
N LYS A 123 -11.36 0.51 0.17
CA LYS A 123 -9.98 0.05 -0.09
C LYS A 123 -9.54 0.22 -1.55
N LYS A 124 -10.26 1.04 -2.33
CA LYS A 124 -9.97 1.35 -3.73
C LYS A 124 -9.12 2.61 -3.86
N VAL A 125 -8.34 2.69 -4.93
CA VAL A 125 -7.54 3.86 -5.28
C VAL A 125 -8.48 4.98 -5.73
N LEU A 126 -8.42 6.13 -5.06
CA LEU A 126 -9.19 7.34 -5.38
C LEU A 126 -8.38 8.30 -6.26
N TYR A 127 -7.06 8.27 -6.12
CA TYR A 127 -6.17 9.12 -6.88
C TYR A 127 -4.78 8.48 -6.96
N MET A 128 -4.12 8.59 -8.12
CA MET A 128 -2.76 8.13 -8.34
C MET A 128 -2.12 9.01 -9.40
N ALA A 129 -0.88 9.42 -9.15
CA ALA A 129 -0.07 10.08 -10.17
C ALA A 129 1.37 9.59 -10.14
N VAL A 130 2.08 9.87 -11.23
CA VAL A 130 3.49 9.54 -11.42
C VAL A 130 4.31 10.81 -11.56
N ARG A 131 5.46 10.83 -10.91
CA ARG A 131 6.52 11.80 -11.11
C ARG A 131 7.74 11.13 -11.69
N ASN A 132 8.26 11.68 -12.77
CA ASN A 132 9.41 11.15 -13.48
C ASN A 132 10.36 12.30 -13.89
N ARG A 133 11.64 12.12 -13.56
CA ARG A 133 12.73 13.07 -13.81
C ARG A 133 13.46 12.79 -15.12
N TYR A 134 13.17 11.67 -15.76
CA TYR A 134 13.91 11.17 -16.91
C TYR A 134 12.99 10.90 -18.10
N CYS A 135 13.42 11.35 -19.28
CA CYS A 135 12.84 10.93 -20.54
C CYS A 135 13.97 10.59 -21.50
N MET A 136 13.96 9.39 -22.06
CA MET A 136 15.00 8.89 -22.96
C MET A 136 15.11 9.75 -24.23
N VAL A 137 13.99 10.22 -24.78
CA VAL A 137 14.00 11.04 -26.01
C VAL A 137 14.69 12.38 -25.75
N CYS A 138 14.31 13.08 -24.66
CA CYS A 138 14.98 14.30 -24.22
C CYS A 138 16.46 14.07 -23.91
N SER A 139 16.78 13.00 -23.18
CA SER A 139 18.16 12.69 -22.78
C SER A 139 19.06 12.41 -23.98
N ARG A 140 18.58 11.70 -24.99
CA ARG A 140 19.34 11.41 -26.22
C ARG A 140 19.53 12.66 -27.07
N ALA A 141 18.50 13.50 -27.20
CA ALA A 141 18.60 14.74 -27.95
C ALA A 141 19.62 15.71 -27.30
N ALA A 142 19.57 15.84 -25.97
CA ALA A 142 20.53 16.63 -25.21
C ALA A 142 21.97 16.12 -25.36
N ALA A 143 22.19 14.80 -25.38
CA ALA A 143 23.52 14.21 -25.56
C ALA A 143 24.16 14.55 -26.93
N VAL A 144 23.33 14.87 -27.94
CA VAL A 144 23.78 15.26 -29.29
C VAL A 144 23.62 16.77 -29.51
N ASN A 145 23.35 17.56 -28.46
CA ASN A 145 23.10 19.01 -28.51
C ASN A 145 22.02 19.41 -29.53
N LYS A 146 20.97 18.58 -29.68
CA LYS A 146 19.82 18.84 -30.55
C LYS A 146 18.54 18.99 -29.73
N LEU A 147 17.59 19.74 -30.29
CA LEU A 147 16.23 19.77 -29.74
C LEU A 147 15.57 18.39 -29.90
N PRO A 148 14.84 17.90 -28.88
CA PRO A 148 14.13 16.64 -28.99
C PRO A 148 13.03 16.74 -30.05
N GLY A 149 12.92 15.71 -30.90
CA GLY A 149 11.78 15.59 -31.81
C GLY A 149 10.45 15.56 -31.05
N LYS A 150 9.35 15.86 -31.74
CA LYS A 150 7.99 15.86 -31.17
C LYS A 150 7.68 14.48 -30.55
N HIS A 151 7.39 14.46 -29.26
CA HIS A 151 7.05 13.24 -28.52
C HIS A 151 6.23 13.57 -27.27
N CYS A 152 5.53 12.57 -26.71
CA CYS A 152 4.90 12.67 -25.40
C CYS A 152 5.97 12.55 -24.31
N CYS A 153 6.45 13.70 -23.82
CA CYS A 153 7.50 13.74 -22.81
C CYS A 153 6.99 13.15 -21.49
N SER A 154 7.73 12.19 -20.95
CA SER A 154 7.43 11.57 -19.65
C SER A 154 8.11 12.30 -18.49
N LYS A 155 8.97 13.29 -18.76
CA LYS A 155 9.64 14.08 -17.72
C LYS A 155 8.70 15.17 -17.24
N ASN A 156 8.20 15.03 -16.02
CA ASN A 156 7.25 15.95 -15.37
C ASN A 156 7.69 16.37 -13.96
N TRP A 157 8.90 15.99 -13.53
CA TRP A 157 9.42 16.30 -12.20
C TRP A 157 10.86 16.80 -12.23
N HIS A 158 11.14 17.85 -11.45
CA HIS A 158 12.46 18.47 -11.36
C HIS A 158 13.04 18.44 -9.93
N GLY A 159 12.21 18.17 -8.92
CA GLY A 159 12.63 18.09 -7.52
C GLY A 159 13.36 16.80 -7.15
N SER A 160 13.54 16.59 -5.85
CA SER A 160 14.19 15.39 -5.31
C SER A 160 13.31 14.15 -5.47
N CYS A 161 13.93 12.97 -5.37
CA CYS A 161 13.22 11.68 -5.38
C CYS A 161 12.27 11.54 -4.17
N SER A 162 12.69 12.05 -3.01
CA SER A 162 11.94 12.00 -1.75
C SER A 162 10.76 12.97 -1.69
N SER A 163 10.72 14.00 -2.55
CA SER A 163 9.62 14.98 -2.59
C SER A 163 8.51 14.61 -3.60
N MET A 164 8.71 13.58 -4.42
CA MET A 164 7.71 13.11 -5.40
C MET A 164 6.41 12.71 -4.72
N GLU A 165 6.49 11.92 -3.65
CA GLU A 165 5.32 11.44 -2.92
C GLU A 165 4.51 12.61 -2.35
N ALA A 166 5.16 13.49 -1.60
CA ALA A 166 4.52 14.65 -1.00
C ALA A 166 3.82 15.52 -2.06
N ASN A 167 4.47 15.74 -3.21
CA ASN A 167 3.89 16.52 -4.30
C ASN A 167 2.69 15.84 -4.98
N ILE A 168 2.73 14.52 -5.19
CA ILE A 168 1.61 13.77 -5.76
C ILE A 168 0.41 13.79 -4.82
N ILE A 169 0.65 13.57 -3.52
CA ILE A 169 -0.43 13.58 -2.53
C ILE A 169 -1.01 14.99 -2.40
N GLN A 170 -0.16 16.02 -2.39
CA GLN A 170 -0.60 17.42 -2.40
C GLN A 170 -1.52 17.72 -3.60
N GLU A 171 -1.13 17.30 -4.81
CA GLU A 171 -1.96 17.46 -6.01
C GLU A 171 -3.32 16.76 -5.86
N GLY A 172 -3.32 15.51 -5.37
CA GLY A 172 -4.55 14.76 -5.15
C GLY A 172 -5.48 15.38 -4.11
N PHE A 173 -4.93 16.01 -3.07
CA PHE A 173 -5.71 16.73 -2.06
C PHE A 173 -6.30 18.04 -2.60
N GLN A 174 -5.49 18.84 -3.32
CA GLN A 174 -5.93 20.09 -3.95
C GLN A 174 -7.10 19.87 -4.92
N ASN A 175 -7.02 18.79 -5.71
CA ASN A 175 -8.02 18.51 -6.73
C ASN A 175 -9.24 17.73 -6.22
N SER A 176 -9.23 17.24 -4.97
CA SER A 176 -10.27 16.35 -4.43
C SER A 176 -11.70 16.93 -4.49
N VAL A 177 -11.85 18.22 -4.20
CA VAL A 177 -13.15 18.92 -4.24
C VAL A 177 -13.61 19.12 -5.68
N ALA A 178 -12.71 19.58 -6.56
CA ALA A 178 -13.04 19.82 -7.96
C ALA A 178 -13.36 18.52 -8.72
N MET A 179 -12.60 17.44 -8.46
CA MET A 179 -12.76 16.17 -9.16
C MET A 179 -13.94 15.35 -8.63
N TYR A 180 -14.13 15.29 -7.30
CA TYR A 180 -15.04 14.33 -6.68
C TYR A 180 -16.09 14.97 -5.74
N GLY A 181 -15.92 16.26 -5.41
CA GLY A 181 -16.75 16.96 -4.43
C GLY A 181 -16.63 16.33 -3.04
N VAL A 182 -15.41 16.00 -2.61
CA VAL A 182 -15.11 15.41 -1.30
C VAL A 182 -13.94 16.15 -0.64
N LYS A 183 -13.85 16.09 0.69
CA LYS A 183 -12.69 16.59 1.46
C LYS A 183 -12.01 15.43 2.18
N TYR A 184 -10.68 15.34 2.07
CA TYR A 184 -9.88 14.36 2.82
C TYR A 184 -9.52 14.93 4.19
N VAL A 185 -10.12 14.41 5.26
CA VAL A 185 -10.04 14.99 6.61
C VAL A 185 -9.03 14.25 7.48
N LYS A 186 -8.95 12.93 7.31
CA LYS A 186 -8.01 12.08 8.04
C LYS A 186 -7.12 11.36 7.07
N VAL A 187 -5.82 11.37 7.32
CA VAL A 187 -4.84 10.70 6.49
C VAL A 187 -4.06 9.67 7.30
N ILE A 188 -3.97 8.46 6.76
CA ILE A 188 -3.15 7.38 7.32
C ILE A 188 -2.00 7.17 6.35
N GLY A 189 -0.78 7.31 6.83
CA GLY A 189 0.40 7.08 6.00
C GLY A 189 1.54 6.55 6.83
N ASP A 190 2.66 6.32 6.16
CA ASP A 190 3.93 6.11 6.85
C ASP A 190 4.35 7.41 7.54
N GLY A 191 5.14 7.28 8.61
CA GLY A 191 5.56 8.39 9.46
C GLY A 191 6.45 9.45 8.78
N ASP A 192 6.46 9.54 7.45
CA ASP A 192 7.31 10.43 6.68
C ASP A 192 6.94 11.89 6.93
N SER A 193 7.85 12.59 7.61
CA SER A 193 7.66 13.96 8.10
C SER A 193 7.44 14.98 6.98
N ASN A 194 8.00 14.74 5.79
CA ASN A 194 7.89 15.65 4.66
C ASN A 194 6.48 15.71 4.05
N VAL A 195 5.79 14.56 3.97
CA VAL A 195 4.42 14.49 3.43
C VAL A 195 3.49 15.28 4.33
N TYR A 196 3.56 15.04 5.64
CA TYR A 196 2.70 15.73 6.59
C TYR A 196 2.99 17.22 6.68
N LYS A 197 4.27 17.62 6.68
CA LYS A 197 4.63 19.05 6.65
C LYS A 197 4.03 19.75 5.43
N THR A 198 4.18 19.14 4.25
CA THR A 198 3.61 19.69 3.01
C THR A 198 2.09 19.83 3.10
N MET A 199 1.40 18.88 3.75
CA MET A 199 -0.05 18.96 3.96
C MET A 199 -0.46 20.12 4.87
N LEU A 200 0.28 20.34 5.97
CA LEU A 200 0.03 21.43 6.91
C LEU A 200 0.23 22.80 6.26
N ASP A 201 1.32 22.94 5.49
CA ASP A 201 1.67 24.18 4.80
C ASP A 201 0.67 24.54 3.68
N SER A 202 0.08 23.52 3.03
CA SER A 202 -0.78 23.71 1.86
C SER A 202 -2.20 24.20 2.17
N ARG A 203 -2.69 24.05 3.41
CA ARG A 203 -4.04 24.45 3.86
C ARG A 203 -5.14 24.20 2.80
N PHE A 204 -5.32 22.94 2.39
CA PHE A 204 -6.18 22.55 1.27
C PHE A 204 -7.65 22.98 1.38
N TYR A 205 -8.11 23.20 2.62
CA TYR A 205 -9.49 23.51 2.92
C TYR A 205 -9.50 24.65 3.94
N ASP A 206 -10.18 25.76 3.63
CA ASP A 206 -10.06 27.04 4.35
C ASP A 206 -10.16 26.91 5.88
N GLU A 207 -11.19 26.19 6.35
CA GLU A 207 -11.49 26.04 7.78
C GLU A 207 -11.15 24.65 8.35
N LEU A 208 -10.56 23.76 7.56
CA LEU A 208 -10.39 22.36 7.93
C LEU A 208 -8.94 21.88 7.82
N GLN A 209 -8.33 21.61 8.97
CA GLN A 209 -7.02 21.00 9.06
C GLN A 209 -7.10 19.47 8.92
N VAL A 210 -6.20 18.90 8.13
CA VAL A 210 -6.08 17.45 7.94
C VAL A 210 -5.45 16.82 9.19
N GLU A 211 -6.12 15.84 9.79
CA GLU A 211 -5.62 15.05 10.91
C GLU A 211 -4.77 13.88 10.39
N LYS A 212 -3.51 13.79 10.81
CA LYS A 212 -2.67 12.61 10.56
C LYS A 212 -2.91 11.53 11.60
N LEU A 213 -3.09 10.31 11.12
CA LEU A 213 -3.14 9.09 11.92
C LEU A 213 -1.95 8.20 11.54
N GLU A 214 -1.27 7.68 12.55
CA GLU A 214 -0.15 6.75 12.34
C GLU A 214 -0.67 5.33 12.07
N SER A 215 -0.03 4.61 11.14
CA SER A 215 -0.32 3.19 10.91
C SER A 215 0.04 2.36 12.15
N GLN A 216 -0.90 1.55 12.63
CA GLN A 216 -0.69 0.66 13.79
C GLN A 216 0.50 -0.29 13.58
N ASN A 217 0.70 -0.75 12.34
CA ASN A 217 1.84 -1.60 11.99
C ASN A 217 3.16 -0.85 12.16
N HIS A 218 3.20 0.42 11.76
CA HIS A 218 4.37 1.28 11.91
C HIS A 218 4.65 1.60 13.37
N LEU A 219 3.63 1.92 14.17
CA LEU A 219 3.77 2.12 15.62
C LEU A 219 4.38 0.89 16.30
N PHE A 220 3.86 -0.31 16.03
CA PHE A 220 4.41 -1.54 16.63
C PHE A 220 5.79 -1.90 16.09
N ARG A 221 6.07 -1.63 14.82
CA ARG A 221 7.40 -1.84 14.23
C ARG A 221 8.43 -0.93 14.90
N ASN A 222 8.12 0.36 15.03
CA ASN A 222 8.98 1.35 15.68
C ASN A 222 9.18 1.00 17.17
N PHE A 223 8.11 0.66 17.87
CA PHE A 223 8.17 0.16 19.25
C PHE A 223 9.14 -1.02 19.39
N CYS A 224 8.99 -2.07 18.56
CA CYS A 224 9.89 -3.22 18.61
C CYS A 224 11.33 -2.88 18.19
N LEU A 225 11.54 -1.95 17.25
CA LEU A 225 12.87 -1.54 16.82
C LEU A 225 13.60 -0.78 17.94
N MET A 226 12.96 0.21 18.55
CA MET A 226 13.54 0.96 19.67
C MET A 226 13.91 0.06 20.84
N LEU A 227 13.05 -0.92 21.18
CA LEU A 227 13.39 -1.90 22.21
C LEU A 227 14.58 -2.79 21.81
N ARG A 228 14.71 -3.18 20.54
CA ARG A 228 15.88 -3.94 20.06
C ARG A 228 17.16 -3.09 20.09
N ASP A 229 17.06 -1.79 19.85
CA ASP A 229 18.21 -0.90 19.92
C ASP A 229 18.73 -0.80 21.37
N ILE A 230 17.82 -0.75 22.36
CA ILE A 230 18.19 -0.88 23.79
C ILE A 230 18.88 -2.22 24.08
N VAL A 231 18.38 -3.32 23.52
CA VAL A 231 19.01 -4.65 23.71
C VAL A 231 20.43 -4.68 23.12
N ARG A 232 20.66 -4.00 21.99
CA ARG A 232 21.96 -3.97 21.30
C ARG A 232 22.95 -2.99 21.92
N ASP A 233 22.47 -1.94 22.58
CA ASP A 233 23.31 -0.95 23.23
C ASP A 233 24.05 -1.56 24.43
N SER A 234 25.37 -1.77 24.28
CA SER A 234 26.23 -2.28 25.35
C SER A 234 26.29 -1.35 26.56
N LYS A 235 26.03 -0.05 26.36
CA LYS A 235 26.00 0.98 27.41
C LYS A 235 24.64 1.04 28.12
N ALA A 236 23.64 0.27 27.67
CA ALA A 236 22.31 0.33 28.25
C ALA A 236 22.13 -0.44 29.57
N GLY A 237 23.10 -1.28 29.94
CA GLY A 237 23.11 -1.99 31.21
C GLY A 237 23.57 -3.44 31.07
N SER A 238 23.37 -4.21 32.14
CA SER A 238 23.79 -5.61 32.23
C SER A 238 23.28 -6.46 31.05
N ILE A 239 24.16 -7.31 30.51
CA ILE A 239 23.84 -8.20 29.39
C ILE A 239 22.68 -9.14 29.72
N THR A 240 22.55 -9.59 30.97
CA THR A 240 21.48 -10.50 31.41
C THR A 240 20.12 -9.83 31.31
N LEU A 241 20.02 -8.57 31.77
CA LEU A 241 18.79 -7.78 31.71
C LEU A 241 18.43 -7.38 30.28
N ARG A 242 19.42 -7.03 29.44
CA ARG A 242 19.20 -6.77 28.01
C ARG A 242 18.70 -8.01 27.27
N GLN A 243 19.26 -9.18 27.54
CA GLN A 243 18.76 -10.44 26.98
C GLN A 243 17.35 -10.79 27.48
N CYS A 244 17.05 -10.51 28.75
CA CYS A 244 15.71 -10.65 29.31
C CYS A 244 14.69 -9.76 28.57
N LEU A 245 15.03 -8.50 28.32
CA LEU A 245 14.21 -7.60 27.49
C LEU A 245 14.01 -8.19 26.08
N GLY A 246 15.09 -8.62 25.42
CA GLY A 246 15.05 -9.20 24.08
C GLY A 246 14.07 -10.37 23.93
N LYS A 247 14.04 -11.29 24.91
CA LYS A 247 13.09 -12.42 24.95
C LYS A 247 11.63 -11.98 25.14
N ASN A 248 11.41 -10.81 25.73
CA ASN A 248 10.08 -10.31 26.11
C ASN A 248 9.49 -9.23 25.18
N ILE A 249 10.22 -8.74 24.16
CA ILE A 249 9.73 -7.71 23.22
C ILE A 249 8.40 -8.10 22.58
N LEU A 250 8.26 -9.34 22.12
CA LEU A 250 7.02 -9.80 21.49
C LEU A 250 5.88 -9.99 22.51
N ARG A 251 6.19 -10.27 23.78
CA ARG A 251 5.20 -10.32 24.86
C ARG A 251 4.67 -8.93 25.18
N LEU A 252 5.53 -7.91 25.22
CA LEU A 252 5.12 -6.51 25.35
C LEU A 252 4.18 -6.10 24.22
N ARG A 253 4.58 -6.35 22.96
CA ARG A 253 3.73 -6.07 21.79
C ARG A 253 2.38 -6.80 21.88
N LYS A 254 2.39 -8.10 22.24
CA LYS A 254 1.17 -8.90 22.37
C LYS A 254 0.24 -8.36 23.46
N SER A 255 0.79 -7.91 24.58
CA SER A 255 0.03 -7.28 25.68
C SER A 255 -0.76 -6.07 25.16
N VAL A 256 -0.08 -5.16 24.46
CA VAL A 256 -0.72 -3.95 23.91
C VAL A 256 -1.74 -4.28 22.81
N ILE A 257 -1.42 -5.19 21.88
CA ILE A 257 -2.36 -5.63 20.84
C ILE A 257 -3.63 -6.18 21.46
N SER A 258 -3.49 -7.02 22.49
CA SER A 258 -4.64 -7.69 23.09
C SER A 258 -5.50 -6.73 23.91
N ALA A 259 -4.89 -5.78 24.61
CA ALA A 259 -5.61 -4.70 25.29
C ALA A 259 -6.36 -3.82 24.30
N THR A 260 -5.71 -3.46 23.19
CA THR A 260 -6.34 -2.68 22.11
C THR A 260 -7.54 -3.43 21.52
N ALA A 261 -7.37 -4.71 21.18
CA ALA A 261 -8.43 -5.56 20.62
C ALA A 261 -9.59 -5.82 21.59
N HIS A 262 -9.36 -5.74 22.90
CA HIS A 262 -10.43 -5.82 23.89
C HIS A 262 -11.25 -4.53 23.92
N LEU A 263 -10.58 -3.38 23.92
CA LEU A 263 -11.23 -2.07 23.96
C LEU A 263 -11.98 -1.72 22.67
N THR A 264 -11.50 -2.19 21.51
CA THR A 264 -12.18 -1.96 20.23
C THR A 264 -13.39 -2.86 19.99
N LYS A 265 -13.62 -3.90 20.81
CA LYS A 265 -14.83 -4.75 20.74
C LYS A 265 -16.05 -4.09 21.38
N ASN A 266 -15.83 -3.16 22.31
CA ASN A 266 -16.89 -2.38 22.94
C ASN A 266 -17.01 -1.01 22.23
N GLU A 267 -18.06 -0.25 22.51
CA GLU A 267 -18.17 1.12 22.00
C GLU A 267 -16.98 1.97 22.48
N VAL A 268 -16.21 2.51 21.52
CA VAL A 268 -15.02 3.30 21.81
C VAL A 268 -15.45 4.67 22.33
N ASN A 269 -15.26 4.91 23.62
CA ASN A 269 -15.47 6.21 24.25
C ASN A 269 -14.14 6.89 24.62
N PHE A 270 -14.19 8.14 25.10
CA PHE A 270 -12.99 8.87 25.52
C PHE A 270 -12.21 8.13 26.62
N ASP A 271 -12.93 7.45 27.51
CA ASP A 271 -12.34 6.66 28.60
C ASP A 271 -11.50 5.49 28.07
N CYS A 272 -11.87 4.88 26.94
CA CYS A 272 -11.07 3.83 26.31
C CYS A 272 -9.64 4.28 26.00
N CYS A 273 -9.44 5.54 25.60
CA CYS A 273 -8.12 6.08 25.29
C CYS A 273 -7.25 6.15 26.55
N PHE A 274 -7.80 6.72 27.62
CA PHE A 274 -7.13 6.83 28.91
C PHE A 274 -6.84 5.46 29.54
N ILE A 275 -7.81 4.53 29.44
CA ILE A 275 -7.65 3.15 29.88
C ILE A 275 -6.50 2.48 29.09
N LEU A 276 -6.49 2.59 27.76
CA LEU A 276 -5.42 2.02 26.94
C LEU A 276 -4.05 2.62 27.28
N GLN A 277 -3.97 3.93 27.50
CA GLN A 277 -2.73 4.60 27.87
C GLN A 277 -2.17 4.05 29.18
N LYS A 278 -3.01 3.94 30.22
CA LYS A 278 -2.64 3.30 31.49
C LYS A 278 -2.18 1.86 31.30
N HIS A 279 -2.85 1.10 30.43
CA HIS A 279 -2.45 -0.27 30.11
C HIS A 279 -1.09 -0.37 29.45
N ILE A 280 -0.81 0.51 28.48
CA ILE A 280 0.48 0.52 27.79
C ILE A 280 1.59 0.83 28.78
N LEU A 281 1.40 1.84 29.64
CA LEU A 281 2.36 2.22 30.69
C LEU A 281 2.58 1.09 31.70
N ASN A 282 1.56 0.30 32.01
CA ASN A 282 1.69 -0.85 32.91
C ASN A 282 2.24 -2.13 32.23
N ALA A 283 2.37 -2.15 30.90
CA ALA A 283 2.78 -3.36 30.18
C ALA A 283 4.18 -3.89 30.58
N PRO A 284 5.21 -3.06 30.82
CA PRO A 284 6.50 -3.53 31.32
C PRO A 284 6.39 -4.21 32.68
N TYR A 285 5.71 -3.58 33.64
CA TYR A 285 5.47 -4.13 34.97
C TYR A 285 4.85 -5.52 34.88
N HIS A 286 3.75 -5.65 34.12
CA HIS A 286 3.09 -6.94 33.89
C HIS A 286 4.02 -8.00 33.27
N VAL A 287 4.76 -7.64 32.21
CA VAL A 287 5.58 -8.62 31.47
C VAL A 287 6.79 -9.10 32.27
N PHE A 288 7.35 -8.24 33.13
CA PHE A 288 8.52 -8.53 33.96
C PHE A 288 8.19 -9.05 35.37
N GLY A 289 6.91 -9.21 35.70
CA GLY A 289 6.45 -9.97 36.87
C GLY A 289 5.83 -9.15 38.01
N ASP A 290 5.65 -7.84 37.83
CA ASP A 290 4.89 -7.01 38.76
C ASP A 290 3.43 -6.88 38.30
N HIS A 291 2.51 -7.33 39.16
CA HIS A 291 1.10 -7.44 38.86
C HIS A 291 0.19 -6.52 39.69
N GLN A 292 0.75 -5.61 40.48
CA GLN A 292 -0.02 -4.75 41.39
C GLN A 292 -1.09 -3.90 40.67
N ASN A 293 -0.77 -3.40 39.46
CA ASN A 293 -1.64 -2.49 38.70
C ASN A 293 -2.28 -3.14 37.46
N CYS A 294 -2.41 -4.47 37.42
CA CYS A 294 -3.02 -5.17 36.28
C CYS A 294 -4.55 -5.05 36.28
N VAL A 295 -5.10 -4.24 35.38
CA VAL A 295 -6.54 -3.89 35.35
C VAL A 295 -7.46 -4.99 34.75
N TYR A 296 -6.94 -5.93 33.94
CA TYR A 296 -7.78 -6.95 33.28
C TYR A 296 -7.68 -8.35 33.90
N SER A 297 -8.83 -8.90 34.32
CA SER A 297 -9.00 -10.27 34.80
C SER A 297 -8.60 -11.35 33.78
N VAL A 298 -8.77 -11.10 32.48
CA VAL A 298 -8.42 -12.04 31.39
C VAL A 298 -6.92 -12.41 31.37
N TRP A 299 -6.05 -11.56 31.92
CA TRP A 299 -4.59 -11.74 31.91
C TRP A 299 -4.02 -12.15 33.26
N SER A 300 -4.87 -12.16 34.30
CA SER A 300 -4.55 -12.68 35.63
C SER A 300 -4.48 -14.22 35.68
N ILE A 301 -4.78 -14.91 34.57
CA ILE A 301 -4.87 -16.38 34.47
C ILE A 301 -3.51 -17.06 34.23
N GLN A 302 -2.43 -16.31 33.97
CA GLN A 302 -1.07 -16.89 33.92
C GLN A 302 -0.19 -16.40 35.07
N ARG A 303 -0.63 -16.67 36.31
CA ARG A 303 0.22 -16.68 37.50
C ARG A 303 1.22 -17.84 37.41
N LYS A 304 2.21 -17.75 36.53
CA LYS A 304 3.43 -18.55 36.69
C LYS A 304 4.32 -17.80 37.66
N ASN A 305 4.83 -18.48 38.69
CA ASN A 305 5.86 -18.03 39.63
C ASN A 305 7.15 -17.64 38.88
N ASN A 306 7.08 -16.56 38.11
CA ASN A 306 8.22 -16.00 37.42
C ASN A 306 8.86 -14.97 38.34
N LYS A 307 10.19 -15.02 38.46
CA LYS A 307 10.99 -14.01 39.16
C LYS A 307 10.53 -12.60 38.74
N ASN A 308 10.27 -11.73 39.70
CA ASN A 308 10.02 -10.32 39.43
C ASN A 308 11.34 -9.64 39.07
N TRP A 309 11.46 -9.19 37.82
CA TRP A 309 12.66 -8.51 37.32
C TRP A 309 12.59 -6.98 37.46
N ILE A 310 11.47 -6.42 37.94
CA ILE A 310 11.29 -4.97 38.05
C ILE A 310 12.32 -4.31 38.98
N PRO A 311 12.64 -4.86 40.18
CA PRO A 311 13.69 -4.29 41.03
C PRO A 311 15.05 -4.22 40.31
N ASP A 312 15.47 -5.33 39.69
CA ASP A 312 16.73 -5.43 38.93
C ASP A 312 16.76 -4.44 37.74
N LEU A 313 15.62 -4.25 37.06
CA LEU A 313 15.49 -3.31 35.93
C LEU A 313 15.50 -1.84 36.38
N LEU A 314 14.96 -1.55 37.57
CA LEU A 314 14.93 -0.22 38.14
C LEU A 314 16.32 0.19 38.64
N GLU A 315 17.02 -0.68 39.37
CA GLU A 315 18.37 -0.45 39.87
C GLU A 315 19.37 -0.24 38.72
N SER A 316 19.24 -1.03 37.64
CA SER A 316 20.10 -0.88 36.45
C SER A 316 19.79 0.35 35.59
N GLY A 317 18.71 1.09 35.88
CA GLY A 317 18.22 2.21 35.07
C GLY A 317 17.63 1.81 33.71
N LEU A 318 17.61 0.52 33.36
CA LEU A 318 17.10 0.00 32.10
C LEU A 318 15.58 0.20 31.98
N LEU A 319 14.87 0.18 33.12
CA LEU A 319 13.42 0.42 33.17
C LEU A 319 13.07 1.80 32.61
N TYR A 320 13.83 2.86 32.93
CA TYR A 320 13.56 4.21 32.41
C TYR A 320 13.67 4.27 30.88
N LYS A 321 14.66 3.57 30.30
CA LYS A 321 14.82 3.48 28.84
C LYS A 321 13.63 2.75 28.20
N ILE A 322 13.17 1.65 28.81
CA ILE A 322 11.98 0.91 28.36
C ILE A 322 10.74 1.80 28.47
N MET A 323 10.55 2.49 29.61
CA MET A 323 9.41 3.35 29.86
C MET A 323 9.35 4.54 28.91
N ASN A 324 10.48 5.11 28.50
CA ASN A 324 10.50 6.16 27.47
C ASN A 324 9.91 5.66 26.13
N VAL A 325 10.33 4.47 25.69
CA VAL A 325 9.80 3.83 24.48
C VAL A 325 8.31 3.50 24.61
N VAL A 326 7.89 3.03 25.78
CA VAL A 326 6.49 2.68 26.08
C VAL A 326 5.61 3.93 26.15
N SER A 327 6.11 5.03 26.72
CA SER A 327 5.38 6.30 26.82
C SER A 327 5.10 6.87 25.44
N ASN A 328 6.09 6.87 24.54
CA ASN A 328 5.89 7.26 23.14
C ASN A 328 4.80 6.43 22.44
N LEU A 329 4.67 5.14 22.76
CA LEU A 329 3.58 4.31 22.25
C LEU A 329 2.23 4.65 22.92
N ALA A 330 2.26 4.94 24.22
CA ALA A 330 1.08 5.30 25.01
C ALA A 330 0.45 6.63 24.55
N ASP A 331 1.27 7.60 24.14
CA ASP A 331 0.79 8.87 23.55
C ASP A 331 0.03 8.64 22.24
N ASN A 332 0.29 7.52 21.56
CA ASN A 332 -0.40 7.10 20.35
C ASN A 332 -1.64 6.21 20.61
N SER A 333 -2.17 6.16 21.83
CA SER A 333 -3.33 5.31 22.19
C SER A 333 -4.56 5.58 21.32
N LYS A 334 -4.84 6.85 20.99
CA LYS A 334 -5.95 7.23 20.08
C LYS A 334 -5.79 6.58 18.70
N ASN A 335 -4.56 6.59 18.15
CA ASN A 335 -4.25 5.98 16.85
C ASN A 335 -4.40 4.46 16.90
N LEU A 336 -3.97 3.83 18.01
CA LEU A 336 -4.11 2.38 18.21
C LEU A 336 -5.57 1.94 18.28
N LEU A 337 -6.45 2.72 18.93
CA LEU A 337 -7.90 2.45 18.99
C LEU A 337 -8.58 2.60 17.64
N PHE A 338 -8.16 3.58 16.83
CA PHE A 338 -8.66 3.72 15.46
C PHE A 338 -8.26 2.51 14.59
N SER A 339 -7.22 1.77 14.98
CA SER A 339 -6.77 0.51 14.37
C SER A 339 -6.53 0.63 12.85
N ALA A 340 -6.13 1.82 12.39
CA ALA A 340 -5.77 2.06 11.00
C ALA A 340 -4.47 1.35 10.63
N ASN A 341 -4.43 0.82 9.42
CA ASN A 341 -3.22 0.35 8.78
C ASN A 341 -3.16 0.83 7.34
N ASN A 342 -1.95 0.84 6.80
CA ASN A 342 -1.62 1.19 5.43
C ASN A 342 -1.65 -0.04 4.49
N ASN A 343 -2.15 -1.20 4.94
CA ASN A 343 -2.07 -2.44 4.16
C ASN A 343 -2.76 -2.34 2.79
N CYS A 344 -3.82 -1.54 2.66
CA CYS A 344 -4.53 -1.41 1.39
C CYS A 344 -3.70 -0.70 0.31
N VAL A 345 -2.89 0.30 0.68
CA VAL A 345 -1.98 0.94 -0.27
C VAL A 345 -0.74 0.07 -0.54
N GLU A 346 -0.24 -0.67 0.47
CA GLU A 346 0.81 -1.67 0.25
C GLU A 346 0.37 -2.81 -0.70
N GLN A 347 -0.89 -3.24 -0.61
CA GLN A 347 -1.50 -4.20 -1.53
C GLN A 347 -1.54 -3.64 -2.96
N PHE A 348 -1.99 -2.39 -3.11
CA PHE A 348 -1.95 -1.71 -4.41
C PHE A 348 -0.52 -1.62 -4.96
N HIS A 349 0.45 -1.20 -4.14
CA HIS A 349 1.86 -1.14 -4.54
C HIS A 349 2.42 -2.50 -4.96
N SER A 350 1.95 -3.60 -4.37
CA SER A 350 2.32 -4.95 -4.81
C SER A 350 1.83 -5.25 -6.22
N ILE A 351 0.64 -4.76 -6.60
CA ILE A 351 0.12 -4.83 -7.96
C ILE A 351 0.96 -3.94 -8.89
N VAL A 352 1.28 -2.71 -8.50
CA VAL A 352 2.17 -1.84 -9.29
C VAL A 352 3.51 -2.56 -9.56
N ILE A 353 4.09 -3.22 -8.56
CA ILE A 353 5.33 -3.99 -8.71
C ILE A 353 5.16 -5.18 -9.67
N LYS A 354 4.01 -5.88 -9.65
CA LYS A 354 3.69 -6.93 -10.63
C LYS A 354 3.70 -6.36 -12.05
N PHE A 355 2.99 -5.27 -12.28
CA PHE A 355 2.95 -4.59 -13.59
C PHE A 355 4.32 -4.05 -14.03
N MET A 356 5.22 -3.72 -13.09
CA MET A 356 6.59 -3.31 -13.38
C MET A 356 7.60 -4.46 -13.57
N GLY A 357 7.18 -5.74 -13.48
CA GLY A 357 8.11 -6.86 -13.59
C GLY A 357 9.11 -6.95 -12.43
N GLY A 358 8.68 -6.64 -11.20
CA GLY A 358 9.50 -6.86 -10.01
C GLY A 358 10.67 -5.88 -9.83
N LYS A 359 10.61 -4.69 -10.45
CA LYS A 359 11.68 -3.66 -10.46
C LYS A 359 13.00 -4.12 -11.09
N ARG A 360 12.98 -5.23 -11.85
CA ARG A 360 14.14 -5.78 -12.56
C ARG A 360 14.38 -5.09 -13.89
N VAL A 361 13.30 -4.62 -14.53
CA VAL A 361 13.33 -3.95 -15.83
C VAL A 361 13.04 -2.46 -15.63
N ASN A 362 13.82 -1.61 -16.30
CA ASN A 362 13.64 -0.17 -16.23
C ASN A 362 12.59 0.33 -17.23
N PHE A 363 11.32 0.37 -16.80
CA PHE A 363 10.21 0.94 -17.59
C PHE A 363 10.07 2.46 -17.48
N CYS A 364 10.97 3.14 -16.77
CA CYS A 364 10.89 4.59 -16.51
C CYS A 364 11.43 5.46 -17.64
N LEU A 365 11.96 4.84 -18.69
CA LEU A 365 12.66 5.52 -19.78
C LEU A 365 11.71 6.33 -20.69
N ARG A 366 10.43 5.94 -20.74
CA ARG A 366 9.36 6.55 -21.53
C ARG A 366 8.03 6.50 -20.75
N ARG A 367 6.90 6.71 -21.43
CA ARG A 367 5.52 6.68 -20.88
C ARG A 367 5.11 5.35 -20.23
N SER A 368 5.85 4.25 -20.46
CA SER A 368 5.50 2.91 -19.97
C SER A 368 5.29 2.82 -18.46
N TYR A 369 6.06 3.57 -17.64
CA TYR A 369 5.88 3.56 -16.18
C TYR A 369 4.52 4.12 -15.73
N LEU A 370 4.07 5.24 -16.30
CA LEU A 370 2.75 5.82 -16.03
C LEU A 370 1.63 4.87 -16.43
N ALA A 371 1.73 4.31 -17.63
CA ALA A 371 0.76 3.33 -18.10
C ALA A 371 0.72 2.09 -17.18
N ARG A 372 1.87 1.54 -16.76
CA ARG A 372 1.92 0.39 -15.82
C ARG A 372 1.25 0.70 -14.49
N CYS A 373 1.47 1.90 -13.95
CA CYS A 373 0.77 2.33 -12.73
C CYS A 373 -0.74 2.46 -12.97
N SER A 374 -1.16 2.98 -14.12
CA SER A 374 -2.57 3.08 -14.50
C SER A 374 -3.23 1.71 -14.64
N GLY A 375 -2.54 0.74 -15.25
CA GLY A 375 -3.00 -0.65 -15.33
C GLY A 375 -3.18 -1.29 -13.95
N ALA A 376 -2.25 -1.02 -13.03
CA ALA A 376 -2.37 -1.48 -11.65
C ALA A 376 -3.61 -0.88 -10.96
N VAL A 377 -3.98 0.37 -11.25
CA VAL A 377 -5.21 0.99 -10.73
C VAL A 377 -6.44 0.27 -11.24
N ILE A 378 -6.51 -0.03 -12.54
CA ILE A 378 -7.64 -0.77 -13.13
C ILE A 378 -7.76 -2.16 -12.49
N SER A 379 -6.65 -2.88 -12.36
CA SER A 379 -6.63 -4.23 -11.76
C SER A 379 -7.00 -4.21 -10.27
N HIS A 380 -6.62 -3.15 -9.54
CA HIS A 380 -6.95 -3.01 -8.12
C HIS A 380 -8.41 -2.59 -7.88
N ASN A 381 -8.91 -1.63 -8.67
CA ASN A 381 -10.26 -1.07 -8.48
C ASN A 381 -11.36 -1.91 -9.13
N SER A 382 -11.04 -2.66 -10.19
CA SER A 382 -12.01 -3.43 -10.97
C SER A 382 -11.72 -4.93 -10.93
N GLU A 383 -12.78 -5.74 -10.92
CA GLU A 383 -12.68 -7.19 -11.10
C GLU A 383 -12.55 -7.60 -12.58
N SER A 384 -12.60 -6.67 -13.52
CA SER A 384 -12.74 -6.97 -14.96
C SER A 384 -11.77 -6.15 -15.81
N PHE A 385 -10.47 -6.32 -15.57
CA PHE A 385 -9.41 -5.55 -16.19
C PHE A 385 -9.49 -5.51 -17.73
N MET A 386 -9.47 -6.67 -18.38
CA MET A 386 -9.46 -6.80 -19.83
C MET A 386 -10.74 -6.25 -20.44
N SER A 387 -11.88 -6.51 -19.79
CA SER A 387 -13.18 -6.04 -20.25
C SER A 387 -13.30 -4.52 -20.23
N ARG A 388 -12.72 -3.85 -19.23
CA ARG A 388 -12.74 -2.39 -19.13
C ARG A 388 -11.87 -1.75 -20.21
N VAL A 389 -10.65 -2.26 -20.38
CA VAL A 389 -9.72 -1.77 -21.41
C VAL A 389 -10.28 -2.00 -22.82
N HIS A 390 -10.81 -3.19 -23.11
CA HIS A 390 -11.39 -3.51 -24.41
C HIS A 390 -12.54 -2.56 -24.78
N LYS A 391 -13.46 -2.31 -23.84
CA LYS A 391 -14.57 -1.37 -24.05
C LYS A 391 -14.07 0.04 -24.32
N SER A 392 -13.03 0.50 -23.61
CA SER A 392 -12.47 1.83 -23.84
C SER A 392 -11.80 1.98 -25.21
N MET A 393 -11.27 0.90 -25.78
CA MET A 393 -10.54 0.96 -27.04
C MET A 393 -11.42 0.74 -28.25
N TYR A 394 -12.35 -0.22 -28.16
CA TYR A 394 -13.13 -0.68 -29.31
C TYR A 394 -14.62 -0.34 -29.20
N ASN A 395 -15.04 0.33 -28.13
CA ASN A 395 -16.44 0.65 -27.82
C ASN A 395 -17.39 -0.56 -27.91
N THR A 396 -16.84 -1.75 -27.70
CA THR A 396 -17.53 -3.03 -27.82
C THR A 396 -17.19 -3.92 -26.64
N SER A 397 -18.11 -4.84 -26.30
CA SER A 397 -17.83 -5.84 -25.29
C SER A 397 -16.80 -6.84 -25.81
N PRO A 398 -15.85 -7.30 -24.96
CA PRO A 398 -14.99 -8.41 -25.35
C PRO A 398 -15.81 -9.71 -25.51
N GLY A 399 -15.22 -10.66 -26.22
CA GLY A 399 -15.79 -12.01 -26.41
C GLY A 399 -15.90 -12.81 -25.11
N ASN A 400 -16.62 -13.93 -25.17
CA ASN A 400 -16.95 -14.75 -24.00
C ASN A 400 -15.73 -15.37 -23.30
N PHE A 401 -14.66 -15.67 -24.04
CA PHE A 401 -13.44 -16.25 -23.48
C PHE A 401 -12.71 -15.31 -22.52
N VAL A 402 -12.64 -14.01 -22.85
CA VAL A 402 -12.07 -12.98 -21.97
C VAL A 402 -12.86 -12.90 -20.67
N LYS A 403 -14.19 -12.76 -20.78
CA LYS A 403 -15.09 -12.71 -19.62
C LYS A 403 -15.04 -13.99 -18.77
N SER A 404 -14.84 -15.15 -19.39
CA SER A 404 -14.71 -16.44 -18.69
C SER A 404 -13.39 -16.50 -17.90
N THR A 405 -12.30 -16.04 -18.51
CA THR A 405 -10.99 -15.97 -17.86
C THR A 405 -11.00 -15.03 -16.67
N GLU A 406 -11.53 -13.81 -16.83
CA GLU A 406 -11.67 -12.86 -15.72
C GLU A 406 -12.52 -13.44 -14.58
N ARG A 407 -13.66 -14.09 -14.89
CA ARG A 407 -14.49 -14.76 -13.87
C ARG A 407 -13.71 -15.84 -13.11
N ARG A 408 -12.98 -16.70 -13.82
CA ARG A 408 -12.16 -17.76 -13.23
C ARG A 408 -11.04 -17.20 -12.34
N GLU A 409 -10.37 -16.14 -12.77
CA GLU A 409 -9.33 -15.47 -11.97
C GLU A 409 -9.91 -14.86 -10.69
N ASN A 410 -11.05 -14.17 -10.78
CA ASN A 410 -11.75 -13.62 -9.62
C ASN A 410 -12.19 -14.71 -8.65
N ASP A 411 -12.70 -15.83 -9.14
CA ASP A 411 -13.10 -16.95 -8.31
C ASP A 411 -11.90 -17.57 -7.58
N LEU A 412 -10.75 -17.69 -8.24
CA LEU A 412 -9.50 -18.14 -7.62
C LEU A 412 -9.04 -17.17 -6.52
N ILE A 413 -9.10 -15.86 -6.77
CA ILE A 413 -8.76 -14.83 -5.78
C ILE A 413 -9.71 -14.93 -4.58
N ARG A 414 -11.03 -15.05 -4.80
CA ARG A 414 -12.05 -15.22 -3.76
C ARG A 414 -11.81 -16.50 -2.94
N ARG A 415 -11.48 -17.62 -3.59
CA ARG A 415 -11.12 -18.88 -2.90
C ARG A 415 -9.86 -18.73 -2.05
N LYS A 416 -8.80 -18.12 -2.58
CA LYS A 416 -7.56 -17.87 -1.82
C LYS A 416 -7.81 -16.98 -0.59
N ARG A 417 -8.64 -15.94 -0.72
CA ARG A 417 -9.05 -15.09 0.41
C ARG A 417 -9.78 -15.91 1.48
N LYS A 418 -10.69 -16.81 1.10
CA LYS A 418 -11.40 -17.72 2.03
C LYS A 418 -10.46 -18.74 2.70
N MET A 419 -9.45 -19.26 2.00
CA MET A 419 -8.49 -20.21 2.56
C MET A 419 -7.45 -19.58 3.50
N SER A 420 -7.28 -18.25 3.46
CA SER A 420 -6.30 -17.52 4.29
C SER A 420 -6.66 -17.42 5.78
N TRP A 421 -7.80 -17.95 6.21
CA TRP A 421 -8.02 -18.32 7.61
C TRP A 421 -7.42 -19.70 7.85
N PRO A 422 -6.20 -19.83 8.43
CA PRO A 422 -5.89 -21.07 9.09
C PRO A 422 -6.94 -21.23 10.19
N ARG A 423 -7.79 -22.27 10.09
CA ARG A 423 -8.30 -22.92 11.29
C ARG A 423 -7.08 -23.14 12.15
N CYS A 424 -6.97 -22.35 13.23
CA CYS A 424 -5.91 -22.50 14.22
C CYS A 424 -5.80 -24.00 14.50
N ARG A 425 -4.68 -24.63 14.10
CA ARG A 425 -4.45 -26.05 14.38
C ARG A 425 -4.52 -26.19 15.89
N LYS A 426 -5.63 -26.72 16.40
CA LYS A 426 -5.81 -27.22 17.77
C LYS A 426 -4.94 -28.48 17.99
N SER A 427 -3.65 -28.42 17.71
CA SER A 427 -2.75 -29.59 17.87
C SER A 427 -1.40 -29.24 18.49
N LEU A 428 -1.37 -28.26 19.40
CA LEU A 428 -0.23 -28.05 20.30
C LEU A 428 -0.55 -28.35 21.77
N PHE A 429 -1.67 -29.03 22.03
CA PHE A 429 -1.99 -29.60 23.33
C PHE A 429 -2.59 -30.99 23.11
N LEU A 430 -1.72 -31.99 23.02
CA LEU A 430 -2.00 -33.30 23.60
C LEU A 430 -1.04 -33.40 24.77
N GLU A 431 -1.62 -33.29 25.95
CA GLU A 431 -0.96 -33.51 27.22
C GLU A 431 -0.41 -34.93 27.23
N ASN A 432 0.87 -35.06 27.60
CA ASN A 432 1.40 -36.31 28.09
C ASN A 432 0.63 -36.66 29.36
N GLY A 433 -0.37 -37.55 29.24
CA GLY A 433 -0.96 -38.23 30.38
C GLY A 433 0.06 -39.19 31.00
N PRO A 434 -0.02 -39.43 32.32
CA PRO A 434 0.97 -40.24 33.03
C PRO A 434 0.87 -41.70 32.60
N ASN A 435 2.01 -42.29 32.24
CA ASN A 435 2.14 -43.74 32.17
C ASN A 435 1.86 -44.32 33.55
N LYS A 436 0.76 -45.07 33.67
CA LYS A 436 0.60 -46.06 34.72
C LYS A 436 1.51 -47.23 34.38
N ASN A 437 2.52 -47.46 35.22
CA ASN A 437 2.85 -48.75 35.82
C ASN A 437 3.68 -48.49 37.06
#